data_AF-A0A8H5XTC8-F1
#
_entry.id   AF-A0A8H5XTC8-F1
#
_cell.length_a   1.000
_cell.length_b   1.000
_cell.length_c   1.000
_cell.angle_alpha   90.00
_cell.angle_beta   90.00
_cell.angle_gamma   90.00
#
_symmetry.space_group_name_H-M   'P 1'
#
loop_
_entity.id
_entity.type
_entity.pdbx_description
1 polymer ?
#
loop_
_entity_poly.entity_id
_entity_poly.type
_entity_poly.pdbx_seq_one_letter_code
_entity_poly.pdbx_strand_id
1 'polypeptide(L)'
;MDHLPQLQNRSGFLVEVPFLEDDRFAYDGMGLEGFPERCNVTFTEPHDLQTCWESSKVFQSWLFFGTLDEIFKVYNIEILRDDFVSRDGNGYAIITTKCLQDYIAAWIVSASREYPGCLDNSKHRATAREVGDKIGSVAGQAVAYGLHLARRNTTPIPSPRQVLYNKRHLWAEGRERARASAARIWRVLDTAGTALREFGPSSRGVDAAVWDSVLMLTTTLQTAAFFIYRSIPLDTQFTFTVPFNTIPARLSPQFFREHGWCPREQKIISDLVEGDHCTLLLCSQLDRHNNLNHSNCNADKCEAYQVNDNTYQHQHHQDCHACDFLGFDGFDSEDTESSKLFETIMCNQSSSRPTPMAVYHDGQLRLVPVSVRQLLGPRFVAISHVWADGLGNPRQNALPRCQLERIQVSDPK
;
A
#
# COMPACT_ATOMS: atom_id res chain seq x y z
N MET A 1 -14.93 -13.59 -5.92
CA MET A 1 -15.23 -13.18 -4.53
C MET A 1 -15.85 -11.80 -4.64
N ASP A 2 -17.15 -11.75 -4.89
CA ASP A 2 -17.83 -10.53 -5.34
C ASP A 2 -18.00 -9.49 -4.22
N HIS A 3 -17.59 -9.84 -3.00
CA HIS A 3 -17.52 -8.95 -1.85
C HIS A 3 -16.19 -8.19 -1.74
N LEU A 4 -15.19 -8.49 -2.58
CA LEU A 4 -13.98 -7.69 -2.63
C LEU A 4 -14.25 -6.44 -3.49
N PRO A 5 -14.05 -5.22 -2.96
CA PRO A 5 -14.23 -4.00 -3.74
C PRO A 5 -13.37 -4.05 -5.00
N GLN A 6 -13.99 -3.75 -6.14
CA GLN A 6 -13.29 -3.71 -7.42
C GLN A 6 -12.63 -2.34 -7.61
N LEU A 7 -11.49 -2.33 -8.29
CA LEU A 7 -10.90 -1.09 -8.78
C LEU A 7 -11.76 -0.56 -9.92
N GLN A 8 -12.18 0.69 -9.82
CA GLN A 8 -12.91 1.32 -10.91
C GLN A 8 -11.95 1.62 -12.07
N ASN A 9 -12.16 0.99 -13.23
CA ASN A 9 -11.38 1.26 -14.43
C ASN A 9 -11.76 2.65 -14.98
N ARG A 10 -11.00 3.68 -14.63
CA ARG A 10 -11.28 5.07 -15.02
C ARG A 10 -10.30 5.55 -16.06
N SER A 11 -10.80 5.75 -17.27
CA SER A 11 -10.08 6.35 -18.40
C SER A 11 -9.76 7.85 -18.25
N GLY A 12 -10.15 8.49 -17.13
CA GLY A 12 -9.97 9.92 -16.88
C GLY A 12 -8.91 10.29 -15.83
N PHE A 13 -8.22 9.31 -15.23
CA PHE A 13 -7.21 9.53 -14.18
C PHE A 13 -5.78 9.55 -14.75
N LEU A 14 -5.57 10.20 -15.89
CA LEU A 14 -4.23 10.46 -16.40
C LEU A 14 -3.92 11.93 -16.13
N VAL A 15 -3.28 12.19 -14.99
CA VAL A 15 -2.62 13.48 -14.78
C VAL A 15 -1.39 13.48 -15.67
N GLU A 16 -1.52 14.13 -16.83
CA GLU A 16 -0.37 14.37 -17.69
C GLU A 16 0.48 15.47 -17.07
N VAL A 17 1.72 15.13 -16.74
CA VAL A 17 2.69 16.05 -16.18
C VAL A 17 3.64 16.44 -17.29
N PRO A 18 3.67 17.72 -17.71
CA PRO A 18 4.56 18.14 -18.79
C PRO A 18 6.02 17.97 -18.37
N PHE A 19 6.87 17.52 -19.30
CA PHE A 19 8.31 17.58 -19.11
C PHE A 19 8.81 18.98 -19.46
N LEU A 20 9.37 19.66 -18.46
CA LEU A 20 9.73 21.08 -18.52
C LEU A 20 11.23 21.23 -18.81
N GLU A 21 11.66 20.79 -19.99
CA GLU A 21 13.06 20.77 -20.40
C GLU A 21 13.68 22.18 -20.43
N ASP A 22 14.78 22.37 -19.69
CA ASP A 22 15.59 23.58 -19.71
C ASP A 22 17.01 23.29 -19.19
N ASP A 23 18.00 23.26 -20.09
CA ASP A 23 19.39 22.95 -19.74
C ASP A 23 20.00 23.92 -18.72
N ARG A 24 19.48 25.15 -18.64
CA ARG A 24 19.91 26.15 -17.65
C ARG A 24 19.60 25.72 -16.22
N PHE A 25 18.60 24.87 -16.05
CA PHE A 25 18.13 24.36 -14.76
C PHE A 25 18.33 22.85 -14.65
N ALA A 26 19.21 22.26 -15.45
CA ALA A 26 19.54 20.84 -15.32
C ALA A 26 20.08 20.55 -13.91
N TYR A 27 19.62 19.44 -13.32
CA TYR A 27 20.12 19.03 -12.01
C TYR A 27 21.64 18.78 -12.06
N ASP A 28 22.37 19.31 -11.07
CA ASP A 28 23.83 19.38 -11.08
C ASP A 28 24.52 18.27 -10.28
N GLY A 29 23.75 17.41 -9.59
CA GLY A 29 24.30 16.31 -8.79
C GLY A 29 25.09 16.78 -7.55
N MET A 30 24.92 18.03 -7.10
CA MET A 30 25.60 18.57 -5.93
C MET A 30 24.73 18.53 -4.64
N GLY A 31 23.75 17.62 -4.59
CA GLY A 31 22.79 17.52 -3.50
C GLY A 31 21.58 18.43 -3.66
N LEU A 32 20.49 18.10 -2.94
CA LEU A 32 19.22 18.84 -3.04
C LEU A 32 19.28 20.20 -2.34
N GLU A 33 20.02 20.31 -1.24
CA GLU A 33 20.13 21.56 -0.49
C GLU A 33 20.83 22.64 -1.32
N GLY A 34 20.28 23.85 -1.34
CA GLY A 34 20.88 24.97 -2.05
C GLY A 34 20.72 24.95 -3.58
N PHE A 35 20.01 23.97 -4.16
CA PHE A 35 19.88 23.86 -5.62
C PHE A 35 19.17 25.07 -6.26
N PRO A 36 18.03 25.58 -5.72
CA PRO A 36 17.40 26.78 -6.26
C PRO A 36 18.35 27.99 -6.31
N GLU A 37 19.16 28.19 -5.27
CA GLU A 37 20.14 29.27 -5.16
C GLU A 37 21.24 29.12 -6.22
N ARG A 38 21.70 27.89 -6.49
CA ARG A 38 22.67 27.61 -7.56
C ARG A 38 22.12 27.89 -8.96
N CYS A 39 20.81 27.74 -9.13
CA CYS A 39 20.10 28.16 -10.35
C CYS A 39 19.84 29.67 -10.41
N ASN A 40 20.22 30.45 -9.39
CA ASN A 40 19.86 31.86 -9.21
C ASN A 40 18.34 32.09 -9.20
N VAL A 41 17.58 31.14 -8.67
CA VAL A 41 16.11 31.22 -8.60
C VAL A 41 15.68 31.46 -7.16
N THR A 42 14.86 32.50 -6.98
CA THR A 42 14.15 32.76 -5.74
C THR A 42 12.67 32.57 -6.00
N PHE A 43 12.04 31.65 -5.28
CA PHE A 43 10.59 31.44 -5.37
C PHE A 43 9.87 32.62 -4.70
N THR A 44 9.37 33.55 -5.51
CA THR A 44 8.56 34.70 -5.06
C THR A 44 7.11 34.50 -5.47
N GLU A 45 6.18 35.33 -4.96
CA GLU A 45 4.80 35.30 -5.46
C GLU A 45 4.78 35.64 -6.96
N PRO A 46 4.20 34.78 -7.82
CA PRO A 46 4.20 34.96 -9.26
C PRO A 46 3.37 36.18 -9.59
N HIS A 47 4.00 37.11 -10.30
CA HIS A 47 3.32 38.27 -10.85
C HIS A 47 2.71 37.97 -12.23
N ASP A 48 3.08 36.84 -12.86
CA ASP A 48 2.58 36.36 -14.14
C ASP A 48 2.71 34.82 -14.34
N LEU A 49 2.16 34.31 -15.44
CA LEU A 49 2.24 32.89 -15.84
C LEU A 49 3.66 32.45 -16.22
N GLN A 50 4.49 33.37 -16.70
CA GLN A 50 5.85 33.06 -17.15
C GLN A 50 6.74 32.68 -15.95
N THR A 51 6.66 33.48 -14.89
CA THR A 51 7.35 33.23 -13.62
C THR A 51 6.94 31.88 -13.03
N CYS A 52 5.65 31.53 -13.13
CA CYS A 52 5.13 30.23 -12.70
C CYS A 52 5.77 29.06 -13.48
N TRP A 53 5.91 29.20 -14.79
CA TRP A 53 6.52 28.17 -15.63
C TRP A 53 8.01 27.98 -15.35
N GLU A 54 8.76 29.08 -15.13
CA GLU A 54 10.18 29.01 -14.78
C GLU A 54 10.42 28.37 -13.40
N SER A 55 9.63 28.76 -12.39
CA SER A 55 9.65 28.10 -11.09
C SER A 55 9.30 26.61 -11.20
N SER A 56 8.37 26.23 -12.08
CA SER A 56 8.02 24.83 -12.32
C SER A 56 9.15 24.01 -12.93
N LYS A 57 9.91 24.59 -13.88
CA LYS A 57 11.10 23.96 -14.47
C LYS A 57 12.13 23.64 -13.40
N VAL A 58 12.46 24.62 -12.58
CA VAL A 58 13.44 24.49 -11.49
C VAL A 58 12.96 23.48 -10.46
N PHE A 59 11.68 23.54 -10.08
CA PHE A 59 11.08 22.61 -9.14
C PHE A 59 11.11 21.15 -9.65
N GLN A 60 10.81 20.93 -10.94
CA GLN A 60 10.88 19.60 -11.55
C GLN A 60 12.31 19.07 -11.59
N SER A 61 13.28 19.87 -12.07
CA SER A 61 14.70 19.47 -12.05
C SER A 61 15.21 19.20 -10.64
N TRP A 62 14.85 20.05 -9.69
CA TRP A 62 15.28 19.96 -8.30
C TRP A 62 14.73 18.73 -7.60
N LEU A 63 13.40 18.60 -7.52
CA LEU A 63 12.78 17.65 -6.61
C LEU A 63 12.30 16.38 -7.31
N PHE A 64 11.97 16.42 -8.61
CA PHE A 64 11.68 15.19 -9.35
C PHE A 64 12.97 14.47 -9.73
N PHE A 65 13.80 15.10 -10.56
CA PHE A 65 15.03 14.48 -11.06
C PHE A 65 16.13 14.42 -10.00
N GLY A 66 16.33 15.49 -9.22
CA GLY A 66 17.35 15.49 -8.18
C GLY A 66 17.11 14.45 -7.08
N THR A 67 15.85 14.20 -6.70
CA THR A 67 15.54 13.17 -5.69
C THR A 67 15.81 11.77 -6.22
N LEU A 68 15.48 11.50 -7.50
CA LEU A 68 15.87 10.25 -8.17
C LEU A 68 17.38 10.09 -8.17
N ASP A 69 18.11 11.07 -8.70
CA ASP A 69 19.56 11.02 -8.83
C ASP A 69 20.23 10.74 -7.48
N GLU A 70 19.94 11.56 -6.46
CA GLU A 70 20.61 11.46 -5.16
C GLU A 70 20.30 10.16 -4.41
N ILE A 71 19.10 9.58 -4.57
CA ILE A 71 18.77 8.27 -3.96
C ILE A 71 19.52 7.14 -4.67
N PHE A 72 19.44 7.07 -5.99
CA PHE A 72 20.01 5.95 -6.74
C PHE A 72 21.55 6.01 -6.77
N LYS A 73 22.13 7.21 -6.71
CA LYS A 73 23.57 7.46 -6.55
C LYS A 73 24.16 6.90 -5.26
N VAL A 74 23.38 6.72 -4.19
CA VAL A 74 23.85 6.03 -2.97
C VAL A 74 24.39 4.62 -3.27
N TYR A 75 23.84 3.96 -4.29
CA TYR A 75 24.24 2.65 -4.76
C TYR A 75 25.01 2.67 -6.08
N ASN A 76 25.47 3.84 -6.54
CA ASN A 76 26.09 4.04 -7.85
C ASN A 76 25.22 3.57 -9.01
N ILE A 77 23.89 3.75 -8.89
CA ILE A 77 22.94 3.49 -9.96
C ILE A 77 22.71 4.81 -10.68
N GLU A 78 23.16 4.90 -11.93
CA GLU A 78 22.99 6.09 -12.76
C GLU A 78 21.58 6.14 -13.36
N ILE A 79 20.89 7.26 -13.14
CA ILE A 79 19.55 7.50 -13.70
C ILE A 79 19.69 8.10 -15.09
N LEU A 80 19.03 7.50 -16.07
CA LEU A 80 18.89 8.07 -17.40
C LEU A 80 17.65 8.95 -17.42
N ARG A 81 17.80 10.24 -17.70
CA ARG A 81 16.67 11.19 -17.75
C ARG A 81 15.58 10.73 -18.71
N ASP A 82 15.96 10.21 -19.86
CA ASP A 82 15.04 9.75 -20.90
C ASP A 82 14.16 8.56 -20.46
N ASP A 83 14.59 7.77 -19.45
CA ASP A 83 13.75 6.70 -18.89
C ASP A 83 12.53 7.23 -18.14
N PHE A 84 12.52 8.53 -17.82
CA PHE A 84 11.45 9.22 -17.11
C PHE A 84 10.71 10.25 -17.98
N VAL A 85 10.95 10.24 -19.31
CA VAL A 85 10.30 11.14 -20.27
C VAL A 85 9.68 10.34 -21.41
N SER A 86 8.39 10.55 -21.66
CA SER A 86 7.69 10.00 -22.83
C SER A 86 7.42 11.12 -23.83
N ARG A 87 7.89 10.96 -25.07
CA ARG A 87 7.66 11.92 -26.16
C ARG A 87 6.63 11.38 -27.14
N ASP A 88 5.67 12.21 -27.52
CA ASP A 88 4.73 11.87 -28.58
C ASP A 88 5.33 12.16 -29.98
N GLY A 89 4.61 11.77 -31.04
CA GLY A 89 5.05 11.99 -32.43
C GLY A 89 5.14 13.47 -32.84
N ASN A 90 4.60 14.39 -32.04
CA ASN A 90 4.62 15.83 -32.27
C ASN A 90 5.71 16.55 -31.46
N GLY A 91 6.50 15.81 -30.68
CA GLY A 91 7.55 16.35 -29.83
C GLY A 91 7.07 16.87 -28.47
N TYR A 92 5.78 16.72 -28.13
CA TYR A 92 5.28 16.98 -26.79
C TYR A 92 5.79 15.90 -25.84
N ALA A 93 6.40 16.33 -24.74
CA ALA A 93 7.06 15.47 -23.78
C ALA A 93 6.35 15.53 -22.43
N ILE A 94 6.10 14.37 -21.84
CA ILE A 94 5.50 14.22 -20.51
C ILE A 94 6.40 13.38 -19.61
N ILE A 95 6.28 13.57 -18.31
CA ILE A 95 6.93 12.73 -17.31
C ILE A 95 6.29 11.34 -17.30
N THR A 96 7.13 10.32 -17.15
CA THR A 96 6.69 8.94 -16.92
C THR A 96 7.52 8.27 -15.83
N THR A 97 6.95 7.30 -15.13
CA THR A 97 7.63 6.51 -14.10
C THR A 97 7.65 5.01 -14.44
N LYS A 98 7.40 4.65 -15.70
CA LYS A 98 7.35 3.24 -16.16
C LYS A 98 8.61 2.45 -15.80
N CYS A 99 9.78 3.07 -15.88
CA CYS A 99 11.07 2.45 -15.56
C CYS A 99 11.41 2.48 -14.05
N LEU A 100 10.66 3.21 -13.22
CA LEU A 100 10.96 3.36 -11.79
C LEU A 100 10.99 2.02 -11.05
N GLN A 101 10.13 1.07 -11.44
CA GLN A 101 10.10 -0.27 -10.86
C GLN A 101 11.43 -1.02 -11.02
N ASP A 102 12.11 -0.85 -12.16
CA ASP A 102 13.38 -1.52 -12.46
C ASP A 102 14.51 -0.90 -11.64
N TYR A 103 14.50 0.42 -11.50
CA TYR A 103 15.42 1.15 -10.62
C TYR A 103 15.24 0.76 -9.14
N ILE A 104 14.00 0.68 -8.65
CA ILE A 104 13.69 0.21 -7.29
C ILE A 104 14.16 -1.24 -7.10
N ALA A 105 13.97 -2.11 -8.10
CA ALA A 105 14.47 -3.47 -8.03
C ALA A 105 16.01 -3.53 -7.97
N ALA A 106 16.70 -2.70 -8.74
CA ALA A 106 18.16 -2.57 -8.67
C ALA A 106 18.61 -2.07 -7.30
N TRP A 107 17.88 -1.14 -6.68
CA TRP A 107 18.13 -0.69 -5.31
C TRP A 107 17.94 -1.82 -4.30
N ILE A 108 16.83 -2.58 -4.37
CA ILE A 108 16.59 -3.75 -3.50
C ILE A 108 17.75 -4.75 -3.58
N VAL A 109 18.20 -5.07 -4.80
CA VAL A 109 19.33 -5.98 -5.02
C VAL A 109 20.61 -5.42 -4.41
N SER A 110 20.92 -4.14 -4.62
CA SER A 110 22.12 -3.49 -4.09
C SER A 110 22.12 -3.42 -2.56
N ALA A 111 21.00 -3.04 -1.94
CA ALA A 111 20.84 -3.03 -0.49
C ALA A 111 20.99 -4.45 0.11
N SER A 112 20.54 -5.49 -0.60
CA SER A 112 20.71 -6.88 -0.16
C SER A 112 22.14 -7.40 -0.16
N ARG A 113 23.01 -6.82 -1.01
CA ARG A 113 24.44 -7.11 -1.01
C ARG A 113 25.14 -6.48 0.19
N GLU A 114 24.70 -5.30 0.64
CA GLU A 114 25.22 -4.66 1.86
C GLU A 114 24.80 -5.44 3.11
N TYR A 115 23.51 -5.78 3.23
CA TYR A 115 22.98 -6.51 4.37
C TYR A 115 21.87 -7.50 3.95
N PRO A 116 22.13 -8.82 3.92
CA PRO A 116 21.16 -9.82 3.46
C PRO A 116 19.85 -9.87 4.27
N GLY A 117 19.86 -9.39 5.53
CA GLY A 117 18.67 -9.33 6.39
C GLY A 117 17.61 -8.31 5.93
N CYS A 118 17.92 -7.41 4.99
CA CYS A 118 16.92 -6.54 4.35
C CYS A 118 15.84 -7.35 3.59
N LEU A 119 16.17 -8.58 3.16
CA LEU A 119 15.27 -9.48 2.43
C LEU A 119 14.66 -10.59 3.28
N ASP A 120 14.82 -10.59 4.61
CA ASP A 120 14.46 -11.78 5.42
C ASP A 120 12.94 -12.02 5.54
N ASN A 121 12.11 -11.10 5.01
CA ASN A 121 10.70 -11.34 4.76
C ASN A 121 10.50 -12.12 3.44
N SER A 122 9.81 -13.26 3.52
CA SER A 122 9.54 -14.18 2.40
C SER A 122 8.98 -13.50 1.13
N LYS A 123 8.23 -12.40 1.26
CA LYS A 123 7.68 -11.62 0.14
C LYS A 123 8.75 -10.90 -0.70
N HIS A 124 9.76 -10.28 -0.08
CA HIS A 124 10.81 -9.55 -0.83
C HIS A 124 11.77 -10.50 -1.56
N ARG A 125 12.00 -11.71 -1.01
CA ARG A 125 12.74 -12.79 -1.71
C ARG A 125 12.03 -13.25 -2.98
N ALA A 126 10.69 -13.31 -2.98
CA ALA A 126 9.91 -13.68 -4.15
C ALA A 126 9.97 -12.60 -5.24
N THR A 127 9.77 -11.32 -4.88
CA THR A 127 9.89 -10.20 -5.82
C THR A 127 11.30 -10.04 -6.38
N ALA A 128 12.35 -10.17 -5.55
CA ALA A 128 13.75 -10.11 -6.01
C ALA A 128 14.11 -11.28 -6.94
N ARG A 129 13.51 -12.46 -6.75
CA ARG A 129 13.67 -13.62 -7.65
C ARG A 129 12.91 -13.41 -8.95
N GLU A 130 11.65 -13.00 -8.89
CA GLU A 130 10.82 -12.78 -10.08
C GLU A 130 11.36 -11.67 -10.98
N VAL A 131 11.90 -10.60 -10.39
CA VAL A 131 12.60 -9.55 -11.14
C VAL A 131 13.94 -10.05 -11.65
N GLY A 132 14.74 -10.77 -10.85
CA GLY A 132 15.98 -11.39 -11.31
C GLY A 132 15.82 -12.35 -12.49
N ASP A 133 14.68 -13.05 -12.57
CA ASP A 133 14.38 -14.03 -13.61
C ASP A 133 13.78 -13.40 -14.89
N LYS A 134 13.32 -12.15 -14.86
CA LYS A 134 12.63 -11.47 -16.00
C LYS A 134 13.50 -10.50 -16.83
N ILE A 135 14.76 -10.22 -16.50
CA ILE A 135 15.43 -9.04 -17.07
C ILE A 135 16.23 -9.33 -18.36
N GLY A 136 15.67 -8.86 -19.48
CA GLY A 136 16.37 -8.59 -20.75
C GLY A 136 16.88 -7.16 -20.92
N SER A 137 16.94 -6.33 -19.86
CA SER A 137 17.47 -4.96 -19.89
C SER A 137 18.92 -4.85 -19.36
N VAL A 138 19.62 -3.77 -19.72
CA VAL A 138 21.04 -3.49 -19.43
C VAL A 138 21.36 -3.56 -17.92
N ALA A 139 20.42 -3.19 -17.05
CA ALA A 139 20.56 -3.31 -15.60
C ALA A 139 20.60 -4.77 -15.11
N GLY A 140 19.87 -5.69 -15.75
CA GLY A 140 19.93 -7.13 -15.44
C GLY A 140 21.24 -7.79 -15.86
N GLN A 141 21.87 -7.29 -16.94
CA GLN A 141 23.20 -7.75 -17.35
C GLN A 141 24.28 -7.36 -16.33
N ALA A 142 24.20 -6.16 -15.76
CA ALA A 142 25.09 -5.72 -14.67
C ALA A 142 24.90 -6.55 -13.38
N VAL A 143 23.66 -6.92 -13.06
CA VAL A 143 23.34 -7.80 -11.92
C VAL A 143 23.83 -9.23 -12.16
N ALA A 144 23.64 -9.79 -13.36
CA ALA A 144 24.14 -11.10 -13.75
C ALA A 144 25.68 -11.17 -13.75
N TYR A 145 26.35 -10.13 -14.24
CA TYR A 145 27.81 -10.01 -14.20
C TYR A 145 28.34 -9.93 -12.75
N GLY A 146 27.69 -9.17 -11.87
CA GLY A 146 28.02 -9.10 -10.45
C GLY A 146 27.82 -10.44 -9.71
N LEU A 147 26.76 -11.19 -10.05
CA LEU A 147 26.55 -12.55 -9.54
C LEU A 147 27.61 -13.54 -10.05
N HIS A 148 28.09 -13.37 -11.29
CA HIS A 148 29.10 -14.24 -11.89
C HIS A 148 30.50 -14.00 -11.30
N LEU A 149 30.87 -12.74 -11.03
CA LEU A 149 32.10 -12.35 -10.36
C LEU A 149 32.16 -12.85 -8.91
N ALA A 150 31.05 -12.75 -8.16
CA ALA A 150 30.95 -13.24 -6.79
C ALA A 150 31.18 -14.76 -6.68
N ARG A 151 30.87 -15.53 -7.73
CA ARG A 151 31.12 -16.98 -7.79
C ARG A 151 32.58 -17.35 -8.10
N ARG A 152 33.38 -16.44 -8.67
CA ARG A 152 34.78 -16.70 -9.07
C ARG A 152 35.80 -16.44 -7.95
N ASN A 153 35.47 -15.63 -6.95
CA ASN A 153 36.34 -15.40 -5.80
C ASN A 153 36.19 -16.53 -4.77
N THR A 154 36.63 -17.73 -5.14
CA THR A 154 36.80 -18.86 -4.22
C THR A 154 38.07 -18.65 -3.39
N THR A 155 37.93 -17.99 -2.25
CA THR A 155 38.89 -18.13 -1.14
C THR A 155 38.75 -19.51 -0.50
N PRO A 156 39.82 -20.06 0.11
CA PRO A 156 39.80 -21.40 0.69
C PRO A 156 38.71 -21.55 1.76
N ILE A 157 38.12 -22.75 1.83
CA ILE A 157 36.98 -23.09 2.69
C ILE A 157 37.36 -22.81 4.16
N PRO A 158 36.75 -21.79 4.81
CA PRO A 158 37.04 -21.47 6.20
C PRO A 158 36.50 -22.56 7.13
N SER A 159 37.14 -22.77 8.27
CA SER A 159 36.60 -23.66 9.32
C SER A 159 35.24 -23.16 9.82
N PRO A 160 34.35 -24.01 10.38
CA PRO A 160 33.03 -23.58 10.86
C PRO A 160 33.05 -22.40 11.85
N ARG A 161 34.08 -22.31 12.69
CA ARG A 161 34.31 -21.16 13.60
C ARG A 161 34.69 -19.89 12.83
N GLN A 162 35.55 -19.99 11.82
CA GLN A 162 35.88 -18.87 10.94
C GLN A 162 34.67 -18.48 10.09
N VAL A 163 33.83 -19.42 9.63
CA VAL A 163 32.57 -19.10 8.94
C VAL A 163 31.63 -18.32 9.86
N LEU A 164 31.48 -18.73 11.12
CA LEU A 164 30.64 -18.01 12.10
C LEU A 164 31.21 -16.64 12.49
N TYR A 165 32.52 -16.55 12.70
CA TYR A 165 33.21 -15.30 13.00
C TYR A 165 33.17 -14.34 11.82
N ASN A 166 33.52 -14.81 10.61
CA ASN A 166 33.44 -14.05 9.37
C ASN A 166 31.99 -13.65 9.08
N LYS A 167 31.00 -14.53 9.29
CA LYS A 167 29.58 -14.14 9.19
C LYS A 167 29.25 -13.04 10.18
N ARG A 168 29.63 -13.14 11.46
CA ARG A 168 29.34 -12.10 12.46
C ARG A 168 29.99 -10.76 12.13
N HIS A 169 31.25 -10.75 11.69
CA HIS A 169 31.98 -9.53 11.30
C HIS A 169 31.48 -8.95 9.98
N LEU A 170 31.31 -9.76 8.94
CA LEU A 170 30.71 -9.34 7.67
C LEU A 170 29.29 -8.82 7.86
N TRP A 171 28.53 -9.39 8.80
CA TRP A 171 27.21 -8.87 9.16
C TRP A 171 27.29 -7.59 9.97
N ALA A 172 28.32 -7.36 10.79
CA ALA A 172 28.51 -6.10 11.49
C ALA A 172 28.87 -4.96 10.52
N GLU A 173 29.89 -5.17 9.68
CA GLU A 173 30.27 -4.20 8.64
C GLU A 173 29.16 -3.97 7.62
N GLY A 174 28.44 -5.05 7.23
CA GLY A 174 27.28 -4.95 6.34
C GLY A 174 26.14 -4.14 6.95
N ARG A 175 25.88 -4.31 8.26
CA ARG A 175 24.92 -3.47 9.00
C ARG A 175 25.36 -2.01 9.04
N GLU A 176 26.63 -1.72 9.29
CA GLU A 176 27.15 -0.34 9.33
C GLU A 176 27.05 0.36 7.98
N ARG A 177 27.42 -0.34 6.90
CA ARG A 177 27.23 0.17 5.53
C ARG A 177 25.76 0.43 5.23
N ALA A 178 24.89 -0.52 5.53
CA ALA A 178 23.46 -0.36 5.30
C ALA A 178 22.84 0.76 6.16
N ARG A 179 23.32 0.96 7.40
CA ARG A 179 22.97 2.10 8.27
C ARG A 179 23.37 3.43 7.61
N ALA A 180 24.60 3.53 7.10
CA ALA A 180 25.07 4.73 6.44
C ALA A 180 24.29 5.04 5.15
N SER A 181 24.00 4.01 4.34
CA SER A 181 23.16 4.13 3.14
C SER A 181 21.74 4.58 3.49
N ALA A 182 21.10 3.94 4.48
CA ALA A 182 19.77 4.32 4.95
C ALA A 182 19.74 5.78 5.46
N ALA A 183 20.75 6.22 6.21
CA ALA A 183 20.82 7.59 6.72
C ALA A 183 20.99 8.64 5.61
N ARG A 184 21.73 8.32 4.54
CA ARG A 184 21.83 9.21 3.36
C ARG A 184 20.50 9.32 2.63
N ILE A 185 19.86 8.19 2.36
CA ILE A 185 18.56 8.14 1.68
C ILE A 185 17.49 8.87 2.48
N TRP A 186 17.47 8.66 3.80
CA TRP A 186 16.55 9.38 4.68
C TRP A 186 16.75 10.89 4.59
N ARG A 187 17.99 11.39 4.60
CA ARG A 187 18.26 12.83 4.44
C ARG A 187 17.73 13.38 3.12
N VAL A 188 17.97 12.70 2.00
CA VAL A 188 17.45 13.12 0.68
C VAL A 188 15.92 13.22 0.70
N LEU A 189 15.25 12.20 1.23
CA LEU A 189 13.80 12.16 1.33
C LEU A 189 13.23 13.19 2.31
N ASP A 190 13.96 13.50 3.38
CA ASP A 190 13.58 14.51 4.36
C ASP A 190 13.73 15.93 3.80
N THR A 191 14.81 16.21 3.05
CA THR A 191 14.98 17.46 2.31
C THR A 191 13.87 17.65 1.29
N ALA A 192 13.58 16.63 0.47
CA ALA A 192 12.48 16.69 -0.51
C ALA A 192 11.12 16.89 0.15
N GLY A 193 10.84 16.16 1.24
CA GLY A 193 9.62 16.31 2.03
C GLY A 193 9.49 17.68 2.68
N THR A 194 10.59 18.26 3.17
CA THR A 194 10.61 19.62 3.73
C THR A 194 10.29 20.66 2.66
N ALA A 195 10.93 20.58 1.50
CA ALA A 195 10.62 21.46 0.38
C ALA A 195 9.13 21.36 -0.01
N LEU A 196 8.58 20.15 -0.15
CA LEU A 196 7.16 19.95 -0.43
C LEU A 196 6.24 20.63 0.59
N ARG A 197 6.58 20.60 1.89
CA ARG A 197 5.81 21.31 2.94
C ARG A 197 5.91 22.83 2.83
N GLU A 198 7.09 23.36 2.53
CA GLU A 198 7.34 24.80 2.41
C GLU A 198 6.61 25.40 1.20
N PHE A 199 6.64 24.71 0.06
CA PHE A 199 5.96 25.18 -1.15
C PHE A 199 4.47 24.86 -1.12
N GLY A 200 4.05 23.67 -0.68
CA GLY A 200 2.64 23.26 -0.64
C GLY A 200 1.93 23.25 -2.01
N PRO A 201 0.74 22.65 -2.12
CA PRO A 201 0.02 22.48 -3.39
C PRO A 201 -0.54 23.80 -3.94
N SER A 202 -0.62 24.82 -3.08
CA SER A 202 -1.03 26.18 -3.42
C SER A 202 0.16 27.13 -3.45
N SER A 203 1.41 26.63 -3.56
CA SER A 203 2.57 27.48 -3.87
C SER A 203 2.22 28.24 -5.13
N ARG A 204 1.87 29.51 -4.94
CA ARG A 204 1.63 30.46 -6.01
C ARG A 204 2.95 30.49 -6.77
N GLY A 205 3.09 29.76 -7.88
CA GLY A 205 4.33 29.76 -8.68
C GLY A 205 4.79 28.40 -9.17
N VAL A 206 4.26 27.27 -8.69
CA VAL A 206 4.57 25.95 -9.27
C VAL A 206 3.33 25.37 -9.93
N ASP A 207 3.49 24.88 -11.16
CA ASP A 207 2.44 24.14 -11.86
C ASP A 207 2.03 22.96 -11.00
N ALA A 208 0.75 22.87 -10.76
CA ALA A 208 0.29 22.03 -9.69
C ALA A 208 0.26 20.54 -10.10
N ALA A 209 0.32 20.20 -11.40
CA ALA A 209 0.59 18.83 -11.86
C ALA A 209 2.06 18.43 -11.63
N VAL A 210 3.00 19.37 -11.84
CA VAL A 210 4.41 19.17 -11.50
C VAL A 210 4.56 18.95 -9.99
N TRP A 211 3.94 19.78 -9.16
CA TRP A 211 3.97 19.63 -7.71
C TRP A 211 3.43 18.25 -7.26
N ASP A 212 2.26 17.87 -7.80
CA ASP A 212 1.62 16.58 -7.53
C ASP A 212 2.53 15.40 -7.90
N SER A 213 3.24 15.49 -9.03
CA SER A 213 4.18 14.45 -9.48
C SER A 213 5.34 14.24 -8.51
N VAL A 214 5.87 15.32 -7.93
CA VAL A 214 6.95 15.28 -6.94
C VAL A 214 6.45 14.66 -5.64
N LEU A 215 5.27 15.07 -5.15
CA LEU A 215 4.67 14.47 -3.95
C LEU A 215 4.53 12.95 -4.10
N MET A 216 4.00 12.49 -5.24
CA MET A 216 3.79 11.07 -5.51
C MET A 216 5.11 10.30 -5.60
N LEU A 217 6.10 10.87 -6.29
CA LEU A 217 7.43 10.26 -6.41
C LEU A 217 8.12 10.15 -5.04
N THR A 218 8.18 11.24 -4.27
CA THR A 218 8.79 11.25 -2.94
C THR A 218 8.12 10.23 -2.02
N THR A 219 6.78 10.19 -2.01
CA THR A 219 6.03 9.20 -1.22
C THR A 219 6.37 7.77 -1.65
N THR A 220 6.41 7.49 -2.96
CA THR A 220 6.76 6.17 -3.50
C THR A 220 8.16 5.72 -3.04
N LEU A 221 9.14 6.63 -3.11
CA LEU A 221 10.53 6.35 -2.72
C LEU A 221 10.67 6.18 -1.19
N GLN A 222 9.90 6.92 -0.38
CA GLN A 222 9.81 6.70 1.06
C GLN A 222 9.26 5.31 1.41
N THR A 223 8.18 4.90 0.75
CA THR A 223 7.61 3.56 0.93
C THR A 223 8.61 2.48 0.55
N ALA A 224 9.30 2.64 -0.59
CA ALA A 224 10.37 1.71 -0.99
C ALA A 224 11.48 1.64 0.07
N ALA A 225 11.98 2.78 0.54
CA ALA A 225 13.02 2.85 1.57
C ALA A 225 12.58 2.19 2.88
N PHE A 226 11.36 2.47 3.35
CA PHE A 226 10.80 1.86 4.55
C PHE A 226 10.81 0.33 4.46
N PHE A 227 10.32 -0.24 3.35
CA PHE A 227 10.28 -1.69 3.20
C PHE A 227 11.67 -2.33 3.05
N ILE A 228 12.63 -1.63 2.44
CA ILE A 228 14.02 -2.08 2.31
C ILE A 228 14.73 -2.06 3.67
N TYR A 229 14.55 -1.00 4.47
CA TYR A 229 15.35 -0.78 5.68
C TYR A 229 14.69 -1.14 7.00
N ARG A 230 13.38 -1.40 7.06
CA ARG A 230 12.66 -1.72 8.31
C ARG A 230 13.20 -2.94 9.07
N SER A 231 13.86 -3.87 8.40
CA SER A 231 14.44 -5.06 9.05
C SER A 231 15.89 -4.86 9.50
N ILE A 232 16.47 -3.68 9.25
CA ILE A 232 17.80 -3.34 9.73
C ILE A 232 17.66 -2.77 11.15
N PRO A 233 18.42 -3.27 12.13
CA PRO A 233 18.45 -2.67 13.46
C PRO A 233 19.20 -1.34 13.37
N LEU A 234 18.49 -0.28 13.01
CA LEU A 234 18.95 1.10 13.02
C LEU A 234 18.79 1.67 14.44
N ASP A 235 19.67 2.60 14.84
CA ASP A 235 19.59 3.21 16.18
C ASP A 235 18.34 4.10 16.32
N THR A 236 17.86 4.66 15.19
CA THR A 236 16.52 5.24 15.01
C THR A 236 15.80 4.46 13.91
N GLN A 237 14.52 4.10 14.14
CA GLN A 237 13.73 3.43 13.10
C GLN A 237 13.63 4.32 11.86
N PHE A 238 13.64 3.70 10.68
CA PHE A 238 13.35 4.42 9.45
C PHE A 238 11.87 4.83 9.46
N THR A 239 11.60 6.11 9.66
CA THR A 239 10.24 6.65 9.73
C THR A 239 9.84 7.32 8.42
N PHE A 240 8.54 7.41 8.17
CA PHE A 240 8.00 8.23 7.10
C PHE A 240 8.17 9.71 7.48
N THR A 241 8.84 10.49 6.65
CA THR A 241 8.70 11.95 6.71
C THR A 241 7.42 12.28 5.97
N VAL A 242 6.33 12.64 6.67
CA VAL A 242 5.07 13.03 6.00
C VAL A 242 5.33 14.27 5.14
N PRO A 243 5.39 14.14 3.80
CA PRO A 243 5.81 15.25 2.93
C PRO A 243 4.70 16.30 2.83
N PHE A 244 3.45 15.92 3.12
CA PHE A 244 2.33 16.82 3.17
C PHE A 244 1.19 16.20 4.02
N ASN A 245 0.42 17.01 4.76
CA ASN A 245 -0.53 16.49 5.76
C ASN A 245 -1.86 15.98 5.15
N THR A 246 -2.14 16.29 3.88
CA THR A 246 -3.40 15.95 3.19
C THR A 246 -3.17 15.74 1.71
N ILE A 247 -3.78 14.75 1.05
CA ILE A 247 -3.69 14.68 -0.42
C ILE A 247 -4.23 16.00 -1.04
N PRO A 248 -3.53 16.63 -2.01
CA PRO A 248 -4.00 17.83 -2.70
C PRO A 248 -5.34 17.61 -3.39
N ALA A 249 -6.23 18.61 -3.39
CA ALA A 249 -7.59 18.54 -3.97
C ALA A 249 -7.67 17.81 -5.33
N ARG A 250 -6.71 18.02 -6.24
CA ARG A 250 -6.65 17.38 -7.57
C ARG A 250 -6.33 15.87 -7.52
N LEU A 251 -5.57 15.44 -6.53
CA LEU A 251 -5.27 14.03 -6.24
C LEU A 251 -6.25 13.43 -5.20
N SER A 252 -7.11 14.25 -4.59
CA SER A 252 -7.73 14.06 -3.27
C SER A 252 -9.14 13.47 -3.24
N PRO A 253 -9.63 13.10 -2.04
CA PRO A 253 -11.01 12.82 -1.60
C PRO A 253 -12.23 13.44 -2.27
N GLN A 254 -12.12 14.33 -3.26
CA GLN A 254 -13.26 14.56 -4.14
C GLN A 254 -13.73 13.21 -4.73
N PHE A 255 -12.79 12.28 -4.97
CA PHE A 255 -13.11 10.86 -5.20
C PHE A 255 -13.85 10.18 -4.04
N PHE A 256 -13.40 10.32 -2.79
CA PHE A 256 -14.13 9.71 -1.68
C PHE A 256 -15.57 10.26 -1.59
N ARG A 257 -15.77 11.57 -1.79
CA ARG A 257 -17.09 12.21 -1.80
C ARG A 257 -17.97 11.83 -2.99
N GLU A 258 -17.37 11.60 -4.16
CA GLU A 258 -18.09 11.27 -5.40
C GLU A 258 -18.44 9.78 -5.52
N HIS A 259 -17.83 8.89 -4.71
CA HIS A 259 -17.97 7.43 -4.89
C HIS A 259 -18.59 6.68 -3.70
N GLY A 260 -19.49 7.34 -2.99
CA GLY A 260 -20.31 6.69 -1.96
C GLY A 260 -19.55 6.30 -0.68
N TRP A 261 -18.36 6.88 -0.43
CA TRP A 261 -17.62 6.59 0.78
C TRP A 261 -18.23 7.27 2.00
N CYS A 262 -18.38 6.50 3.08
CA CYS A 262 -18.73 7.05 4.37
C CYS A 262 -17.59 7.92 4.95
N PRO A 263 -17.85 9.12 5.50
CA PRO A 263 -16.83 9.94 6.17
C PRO A 263 -16.02 9.20 7.23
N ARG A 264 -16.63 8.25 7.97
CA ARG A 264 -15.93 7.40 8.94
C ARG A 264 -14.94 6.47 8.27
N GLU A 265 -15.30 5.88 7.13
CA GLU A 265 -14.41 4.99 6.39
C GLU A 265 -13.22 5.75 5.82
N GLN A 266 -13.44 6.96 5.32
CA GLN A 266 -12.37 7.86 4.87
C GLN A 266 -11.35 8.12 5.99
N LYS A 267 -11.84 8.44 7.19
CA LYS A 267 -10.99 8.63 8.37
C LYS A 267 -10.22 7.35 8.71
N ILE A 268 -10.90 6.20 8.79
CA ILE A 268 -10.25 4.91 9.11
C ILE A 268 -9.12 4.61 8.14
N ILE A 269 -9.34 4.76 6.82
CA ILE A 269 -8.31 4.48 5.83
C ILE A 269 -7.18 5.50 5.94
N SER A 270 -7.50 6.79 6.07
CA SER A 270 -6.49 7.83 6.25
C SER A 270 -5.62 7.58 7.48
N ASP A 271 -6.20 7.12 8.58
CA ASP A 271 -5.48 6.77 9.81
C ASP A 271 -4.66 5.49 9.61
N LEU A 272 -5.20 4.48 8.92
CA LEU A 272 -4.55 3.18 8.69
C LEU A 272 -3.31 3.29 7.79
N VAL A 273 -3.33 4.19 6.81
CA VAL A 273 -2.22 4.39 5.87
C VAL A 273 -1.16 5.34 6.42
N GLU A 274 -1.38 5.96 7.59
CA GLU A 274 -0.40 6.79 8.33
C GLU A 274 0.34 7.83 7.45
N GLY A 275 -0.35 8.40 6.46
CA GLY A 275 0.24 9.39 5.53
C GLY A 275 0.87 8.82 4.25
N ASP A 276 0.73 7.52 3.97
CA ASP A 276 1.06 6.94 2.65
C ASP A 276 0.02 7.38 1.60
N HIS A 277 0.34 8.47 0.91
CA HIS A 277 -0.49 9.03 -0.16
C HIS A 277 -0.68 8.07 -1.35
N CYS A 278 0.25 7.16 -1.62
CA CYS A 278 0.11 6.18 -2.71
C CYS A 278 -0.96 5.16 -2.36
N THR A 279 -0.89 4.62 -1.15
CA THR A 279 -1.90 3.68 -0.66
C THR A 279 -3.27 4.35 -0.53
N LEU A 280 -3.32 5.59 -0.04
CA LEU A 280 -4.56 6.34 0.07
C LEU A 280 -5.20 6.64 -1.31
N LEU A 281 -4.39 6.97 -2.32
CA LEU A 281 -4.85 7.17 -3.69
C LEU A 281 -5.32 5.86 -4.35
N LEU A 282 -4.68 4.73 -4.04
CA LEU A 282 -5.16 3.43 -4.49
C LEU A 282 -6.51 3.09 -3.82
N CYS A 283 -6.62 3.32 -2.51
CA CYS A 283 -7.85 3.10 -1.77
C CYS A 283 -9.01 3.95 -2.30
N SER A 284 -8.77 5.19 -2.71
CA SER A 284 -9.82 6.07 -3.25
C SER A 284 -10.41 5.58 -4.59
N GLN A 285 -9.73 4.66 -5.28
CA GLN A 285 -10.20 4.04 -6.54
C GLN A 285 -11.07 2.80 -6.33
N LEU A 286 -11.21 2.34 -5.08
CA LEU A 286 -12.12 1.23 -4.77
C LEU A 286 -13.56 1.70 -4.89
N ASP A 287 -14.37 0.89 -5.58
CA ASP A 287 -15.82 1.12 -5.60
C ASP A 287 -16.43 0.85 -4.23
N ARG A 288 -17.04 1.88 -3.64
CA ARG A 288 -17.75 1.79 -2.36
C ARG A 288 -19.23 2.11 -2.46
N HIS A 289 -19.76 2.21 -3.68
CA HIS A 289 -21.20 2.35 -3.84
C HIS A 289 -21.92 1.17 -3.18
N ASN A 290 -22.86 1.54 -2.33
CA ASN A 290 -23.75 0.61 -1.66
C ASN A 290 -25.13 1.27 -1.59
N ASN A 291 -26.15 0.47 -1.25
CA ASN A 291 -27.52 0.94 -1.16
C ASN A 291 -27.83 1.67 0.16
N LEU A 292 -26.82 1.96 0.99
CA LEU A 292 -27.00 2.64 2.28
C LEU A 292 -26.79 4.14 2.14
N ASN A 293 -27.60 4.92 2.87
CA ASN A 293 -27.47 6.36 2.90
C ASN A 293 -26.47 6.80 3.97
N HIS A 294 -25.29 7.28 3.53
CA HIS A 294 -24.23 7.78 4.42
C HIS A 294 -24.29 9.29 4.71
N SER A 295 -25.36 10.00 4.31
CA SER A 295 -25.47 11.47 4.44
C SER A 295 -25.37 11.98 5.89
N ASN A 296 -25.75 11.15 6.86
CA ASN A 296 -25.75 11.51 8.29
C ASN A 296 -24.48 11.05 9.02
N CYS A 297 -23.54 10.41 8.33
CA CYS A 297 -22.31 9.92 8.92
C CYS A 297 -21.29 11.05 9.10
N ASN A 298 -20.37 10.89 10.05
CA ASN A 298 -19.27 11.82 10.28
C ASN A 298 -17.95 11.05 10.46
N ALA A 299 -16.84 11.77 10.64
CA ALA A 299 -15.51 11.18 10.75
C ALA A 299 -15.39 10.18 11.93
N ASP A 300 -16.17 10.36 12.99
CA ASP A 300 -16.09 9.54 14.19
C ASP A 300 -17.14 8.44 14.24
N LYS A 301 -18.19 8.49 13.41
CA LYS A 301 -19.25 7.47 13.42
C LYS A 301 -19.91 7.31 12.05
N CYS A 302 -20.02 6.04 11.63
CA CYS A 302 -20.90 5.67 10.53
C CYS A 302 -22.29 5.39 11.11
N GLU A 303 -23.26 6.24 10.80
CA GLU A 303 -24.67 6.06 11.18
C GLU A 303 -25.38 5.02 10.30
N ALA A 304 -25.03 4.91 9.03
CA ALA A 304 -25.73 4.03 8.08
C ALA A 304 -25.60 2.53 8.41
N TYR A 305 -24.45 2.13 8.95
CA TYR A 305 -24.20 0.76 9.43
C TYR A 305 -24.68 0.54 10.88
N GLN A 306 -25.23 1.56 11.56
CA GLN A 306 -25.83 1.34 12.89
C GLN A 306 -27.21 0.74 12.73
N VAL A 307 -27.45 -0.32 13.50
CA VAL A 307 -28.73 -0.98 13.56
C VAL A 307 -29.47 -0.45 14.79
N ASN A 308 -30.72 -0.01 14.59
CA ASN A 308 -31.61 0.32 15.69
C ASN A 308 -32.51 -0.89 15.95
N ASP A 309 -32.27 -1.57 17.07
CA ASP A 309 -32.98 -2.79 17.47
C ASP A 309 -34.51 -2.65 17.44
N ASN A 310 -35.03 -1.44 17.73
CA ASN A 310 -36.47 -1.20 17.78
C ASN A 310 -37.13 -1.12 16.39
N THR A 311 -36.36 -0.78 15.36
CA THR A 311 -36.86 -0.59 13.99
C THR A 311 -36.27 -1.60 13.00
N TYR A 312 -35.36 -2.45 13.45
CA TYR A 312 -34.67 -3.40 12.61
C TYR A 312 -35.62 -4.48 12.08
N GLN A 313 -35.59 -4.69 10.77
CA GLN A 313 -36.32 -5.77 10.10
C GLN A 313 -35.33 -6.60 9.30
N HIS A 314 -35.38 -7.91 9.51
CA HIS A 314 -34.62 -8.87 8.73
C HIS A 314 -35.12 -8.90 7.28
N GLN A 315 -34.22 -9.16 6.35
CA GLN A 315 -34.48 -9.22 4.93
C GLN A 315 -34.46 -10.68 4.47
N HIS A 316 -35.57 -11.10 3.87
CA HIS A 316 -35.63 -12.33 3.10
C HIS A 316 -35.10 -12.11 1.67
N HIS A 317 -34.77 -13.20 0.97
CA HIS A 317 -34.49 -13.13 -0.46
C HIS A 317 -35.73 -12.61 -1.21
N GLN A 318 -35.54 -11.92 -2.34
CA GLN A 318 -36.66 -11.31 -3.10
C GLN A 318 -37.72 -12.35 -3.51
N ASP A 319 -37.28 -13.56 -3.86
CA ASP A 319 -38.17 -14.67 -4.24
C ASP A 319 -38.67 -15.51 -3.05
N CYS A 320 -38.51 -15.02 -1.82
CA CYS A 320 -38.92 -15.77 -0.63
C CYS A 320 -40.41 -15.59 -0.34
N HIS A 321 -41.10 -16.72 -0.12
CA HIS A 321 -42.50 -16.76 0.29
C HIS A 321 -42.64 -17.03 1.80
N ALA A 322 -42.05 -16.17 2.63
CA ALA A 322 -42.10 -16.24 4.11
C ALA A 322 -41.55 -17.55 4.70
N CYS A 323 -40.26 -17.81 4.50
CA CYS A 323 -39.59 -18.99 5.07
C CYS A 323 -39.33 -18.85 6.57
N ASP A 324 -39.10 -19.99 7.24
CA ASP A 324 -38.67 -20.02 8.64
C ASP A 324 -37.25 -19.50 8.85
N PHE A 325 -36.93 -19.23 10.12
CA PHE A 325 -35.57 -18.99 10.59
C PHE A 325 -34.90 -20.30 10.98
N LEU A 326 -33.62 -20.42 10.67
CA LEU A 326 -32.78 -21.53 11.09
C LEU A 326 -31.68 -21.01 12.01
N GLY A 327 -31.77 -21.43 13.27
CA GLY A 327 -30.71 -21.28 14.26
C GLY A 327 -29.96 -22.61 14.45
N PHE A 328 -29.04 -22.63 15.41
CA PHE A 328 -28.37 -23.86 15.81
C PHE A 328 -29.15 -24.58 16.92
N ASP A 329 -29.25 -25.90 16.86
CA ASP A 329 -29.99 -26.68 17.85
C ASP A 329 -29.43 -26.51 19.29
N GLY A 330 -30.26 -26.03 20.22
CA GLY A 330 -29.91 -25.89 21.64
C GLY A 330 -29.24 -24.55 21.98
N PHE A 331 -29.53 -23.50 21.22
CA PHE A 331 -29.06 -22.13 21.47
C PHE A 331 -30.03 -21.23 22.21
N ASP A 332 -31.31 -21.63 22.34
CA ASP A 332 -32.36 -20.85 22.98
C ASP A 332 -32.33 -20.95 24.52
N SER A 333 -31.26 -21.47 25.13
CA SER A 333 -31.13 -21.42 26.58
C SER A 333 -30.82 -19.98 27.00
N GLU A 334 -31.66 -19.39 27.86
CA GLU A 334 -31.43 -18.07 28.47
C GLU A 334 -30.08 -17.99 29.22
N ASP A 335 -29.47 -19.13 29.49
CA ASP A 335 -28.18 -19.25 30.14
C ASP A 335 -27.03 -19.33 29.12
N THR A 336 -26.33 -18.20 28.94
CA THR A 336 -25.20 -18.05 28.00
C THR A 336 -24.05 -19.04 28.21
N GLU A 337 -23.84 -19.50 29.45
CA GLU A 337 -22.81 -20.49 29.79
C GLU A 337 -23.20 -21.93 29.40
N SER A 338 -24.48 -22.16 29.12
CA SER A 338 -25.04 -23.46 28.69
C SER A 338 -25.18 -23.56 27.16
N SER A 339 -24.82 -22.53 26.40
CA SER A 339 -24.87 -22.55 24.94
C SER A 339 -23.84 -23.55 24.38
N LYS A 340 -24.29 -24.45 23.51
CA LYS A 340 -23.39 -25.38 22.79
C LYS A 340 -22.28 -24.68 22.00
N LEU A 341 -22.45 -23.42 21.58
CA LEU A 341 -21.37 -22.64 20.97
C LEU A 341 -20.32 -22.25 22.00
N PHE A 342 -20.75 -21.78 23.18
CA PHE A 342 -19.85 -21.50 24.28
C PHE A 342 -19.11 -22.78 24.68
N GLU A 343 -19.81 -23.90 24.81
CA GLU A 343 -19.21 -25.22 25.06
C GLU A 343 -18.18 -25.60 23.97
N THR A 344 -18.55 -25.47 22.69
CA THR A 344 -17.66 -25.79 21.56
C THR A 344 -16.41 -24.88 21.52
N ILE A 345 -16.55 -23.60 21.86
CA ILE A 345 -15.46 -22.61 21.88
C ILE A 345 -14.58 -22.76 23.12
N MET A 346 -15.17 -23.05 24.29
CA MET A 346 -14.53 -22.92 25.61
C MET A 346 -14.08 -24.25 26.23
N CYS A 347 -14.71 -25.39 25.89
CA CYS A 347 -14.47 -26.65 26.63
C CYS A 347 -13.14 -27.38 26.34
N ASN A 348 -12.18 -26.83 25.60
CA ASN A 348 -10.94 -27.57 25.32
C ASN A 348 -9.65 -26.87 25.78
N GLN A 349 -9.07 -27.42 26.85
CA GLN A 349 -7.74 -27.10 27.41
C GLN A 349 -6.57 -27.80 26.68
N SER A 350 -6.71 -28.13 25.39
CA SER A 350 -5.62 -28.72 24.61
C SER A 350 -4.99 -27.70 23.66
N SER A 351 -3.75 -27.94 23.27
CA SER A 351 -2.86 -27.00 22.55
C SER A 351 -3.33 -26.59 21.15
N SER A 352 -4.46 -27.11 20.66
CA SER A 352 -5.07 -26.72 19.38
C SER A 352 -6.57 -26.49 19.57
N ARG A 353 -7.00 -25.23 19.48
CA ARG A 353 -8.43 -24.86 19.55
C ARG A 353 -9.09 -25.10 18.18
N PRO A 354 -10.14 -25.93 18.09
CA PRO A 354 -10.90 -26.07 16.85
C PRO A 354 -11.70 -24.79 16.57
N THR A 355 -11.91 -24.49 15.28
CA THR A 355 -12.77 -23.41 14.80
C THR A 355 -14.20 -23.93 14.65
N PRO A 356 -15.20 -23.32 15.29
CA PRO A 356 -16.60 -23.71 15.09
C PRO A 356 -17.03 -23.33 13.66
N MET A 357 -17.54 -24.30 12.91
CA MET A 357 -18.03 -24.07 11.54
C MET A 357 -19.50 -24.44 11.45
N ALA A 358 -20.29 -23.54 10.84
CA ALA A 358 -21.69 -23.78 10.54
C ALA A 358 -21.80 -24.63 9.27
N VAL A 359 -22.48 -25.77 9.37
CA VAL A 359 -22.75 -26.68 8.25
C VAL A 359 -24.25 -26.70 8.02
N TYR A 360 -24.66 -26.31 6.81
CA TYR A 360 -26.04 -26.35 6.36
C TYR A 360 -26.23 -27.57 5.43
N HIS A 361 -27.14 -28.47 5.78
CA HIS A 361 -27.46 -29.67 4.99
C HIS A 361 -28.93 -30.06 5.23
N ASP A 362 -29.66 -30.41 4.17
CA ASP A 362 -31.08 -30.83 4.22
C ASP A 362 -31.97 -29.90 5.06
N GLY A 363 -31.81 -28.58 4.94
CA GLY A 363 -32.63 -27.62 5.66
C GLY A 363 -32.34 -27.51 7.16
N GLN A 364 -31.22 -28.07 7.63
CA GLN A 364 -30.77 -27.97 9.03
C GLN A 364 -29.40 -27.31 9.12
N LEU A 365 -29.20 -26.51 10.17
CA LEU A 365 -27.94 -25.83 10.47
C LEU A 365 -27.29 -26.45 11.72
N ARG A 366 -26.05 -26.92 11.60
CA ARG A 366 -25.31 -27.56 12.70
C ARG A 366 -23.94 -26.90 12.91
N LEU A 367 -23.49 -26.86 14.15
CA LEU A 367 -22.11 -26.47 14.48
C LEU A 367 -21.22 -27.70 14.52
N VAL A 368 -20.10 -27.64 13.82
CA VAL A 368 -19.08 -28.70 13.80
C VAL A 368 -17.74 -28.08 14.20
N PRO A 369 -17.01 -28.64 15.18
CA PRO A 369 -15.65 -28.22 15.48
C PRO A 369 -14.70 -28.70 14.38
N VAL A 370 -13.99 -27.78 13.72
CA VAL A 370 -13.07 -28.08 12.64
C VAL A 370 -11.66 -27.65 13.03
N SER A 371 -10.68 -28.55 12.90
CA SER A 371 -9.29 -28.17 13.13
C SER A 371 -8.76 -27.31 11.97
N VAL A 372 -7.78 -26.43 12.23
CA VAL A 372 -7.16 -25.59 11.19
C VAL A 372 -6.63 -26.42 10.02
N ARG A 373 -6.11 -27.64 10.26
CA ARG A 373 -5.67 -28.53 9.17
C ARG A 373 -6.81 -29.01 8.28
N GLN A 374 -8.00 -29.23 8.84
CA GLN A 374 -9.20 -29.62 8.10
C GLN A 374 -9.81 -28.46 7.31
N LEU A 375 -9.49 -27.20 7.64
CA LEU A 375 -9.92 -26.02 6.85
C LEU A 375 -9.13 -25.82 5.55
N LEU A 376 -8.00 -26.52 5.35
CA LEU A 376 -7.13 -26.36 4.18
C LEU A 376 -7.66 -27.03 2.89
N GLY A 377 -8.84 -27.67 2.94
CA GLY A 377 -9.43 -28.41 1.83
C GLY A 377 -10.84 -28.00 1.41
N PRO A 378 -11.83 -27.92 2.32
CA PRO A 378 -13.22 -27.65 1.96
C PRO A 378 -13.43 -26.17 1.60
N ARG A 379 -14.33 -25.92 0.65
CA ARG A 379 -14.84 -24.58 0.36
C ARG A 379 -15.78 -24.16 1.49
N PHE A 380 -15.57 -22.97 2.02
CA PHE A 380 -16.47 -22.35 2.99
C PHE A 380 -16.77 -20.92 2.57
N VAL A 381 -17.89 -20.39 3.07
CA VAL A 381 -18.24 -18.98 2.92
C VAL A 381 -18.14 -18.31 4.29
N ALA A 382 -17.49 -17.15 4.33
CA ALA A 382 -17.51 -16.27 5.49
C ALA A 382 -18.50 -15.13 5.22
N ILE A 383 -19.39 -14.87 6.17
CA ILE A 383 -20.31 -13.73 6.17
C ILE A 383 -19.96 -12.83 7.37
N SER A 384 -19.98 -11.53 7.16
CA SER A 384 -19.77 -10.50 8.18
C SER A 384 -20.90 -9.48 8.13
N HIS A 385 -20.95 -8.57 9.10
CA HIS A 385 -21.94 -7.46 9.14
C HIS A 385 -23.41 -7.89 9.02
N VAL A 386 -23.74 -9.13 9.43
CA VAL A 386 -25.06 -9.76 9.23
C VAL A 386 -26.23 -8.87 9.64
N TRP A 387 -26.10 -8.03 10.67
CA TRP A 387 -27.14 -7.10 11.07
C TRP A 387 -27.30 -5.93 10.10
N ALA A 388 -26.21 -5.28 9.70
CA ALA A 388 -26.30 -4.15 8.79
C ALA A 388 -26.70 -4.59 7.36
N ASP A 389 -26.40 -5.83 6.99
CA ASP A 389 -26.84 -6.45 5.74
C ASP A 389 -28.30 -6.97 5.80
N GLY A 390 -29.00 -6.75 6.92
CA GLY A 390 -30.39 -7.17 7.08
C GLY A 390 -30.57 -8.68 7.32
N LEU A 391 -29.50 -9.44 7.50
CA LEU A 391 -29.56 -10.89 7.73
C LEU A 391 -29.76 -11.27 9.22
N GLY A 392 -29.37 -10.39 10.14
CA GLY A 392 -29.45 -10.60 11.59
C GLY A 392 -30.88 -10.79 12.11
N ASN A 393 -31.01 -11.29 13.34
CA ASN A 393 -32.29 -11.50 14.01
C ASN A 393 -32.22 -10.97 15.45
N PRO A 394 -33.08 -9.99 15.84
CA PRO A 394 -33.06 -9.36 17.16
C PRO A 394 -33.48 -10.27 18.32
N ARG A 395 -34.08 -11.42 18.03
CA ARG A 395 -34.68 -12.30 19.03
C ARG A 395 -33.91 -13.60 19.23
N GLN A 396 -33.15 -14.05 18.23
CA GLN A 396 -32.50 -15.36 18.24
C GLN A 396 -31.22 -15.36 17.39
N ASN A 397 -30.29 -16.27 17.68
CA ASN A 397 -29.10 -16.53 16.85
C ASN A 397 -29.46 -17.38 15.62
N ALA A 398 -30.27 -16.82 14.72
CA ALA A 398 -30.83 -17.51 13.56
C ALA A 398 -30.86 -16.62 12.31
N LEU A 399 -30.77 -17.24 11.13
CA LEU A 399 -30.86 -16.57 9.83
C LEU A 399 -32.08 -17.07 9.04
N PRO A 400 -32.68 -16.28 8.14
CA PRO A 400 -33.73 -16.76 7.25
C PRO A 400 -33.24 -17.93 6.39
N ARG A 401 -34.02 -19.01 6.30
CA ARG A 401 -33.69 -20.21 5.49
C ARG A 401 -33.32 -19.85 4.05
N CYS A 402 -34.09 -18.96 3.42
CA CYS A 402 -33.85 -18.53 2.05
C CYS A 402 -32.48 -17.87 1.85
N GLN A 403 -31.94 -17.19 2.86
CA GLN A 403 -30.61 -16.57 2.80
C GLN A 403 -29.51 -17.62 2.92
N LEU A 404 -29.69 -18.60 3.83
CA LEU A 404 -28.76 -19.73 3.98
C LEU A 404 -28.66 -20.55 2.70
N GLU A 405 -29.81 -20.88 2.10
CA GLU A 405 -29.91 -21.60 0.82
C GLU A 405 -29.23 -20.81 -0.30
N ARG A 406 -29.52 -19.51 -0.41
CA ARG A 406 -28.88 -18.63 -1.40
C ARG A 406 -27.36 -18.65 -1.31
N ILE A 407 -26.81 -18.57 -0.09
CA ILE A 407 -25.36 -18.56 0.14
C ILE A 407 -24.71 -19.90 -0.28
N GLN A 408 -25.43 -21.03 -0.20
CA GLN A 408 -24.92 -22.31 -0.69
C GLN A 408 -24.77 -22.36 -2.22
N VAL A 409 -25.66 -21.68 -2.95
CA VAL A 409 -25.73 -21.71 -4.43
C VAL A 409 -24.88 -20.59 -5.05
N SER A 410 -23.95 -20.01 -4.30
CA SER A 410 -23.00 -19.01 -4.81
C SER A 410 -22.09 -19.65 -5.87
N ASP A 411 -22.57 -19.68 -7.11
CA ASP A 411 -21.85 -20.05 -8.31
C ASP A 411 -20.66 -19.08 -8.44
N PRO A 412 -19.42 -19.56 -8.64
CA PRO A 412 -18.30 -18.66 -8.92
C PRO A 412 -18.52 -18.10 -10.32
N LYS A 413 -19.14 -16.92 -10.43
CA LYS A 413 -18.98 -16.08 -11.61
C LYS A 413 -17.63 -15.40 -11.61
#